data_AF-A0A5C8I5Z1-F1
#
_entry.id   AF-A0A5C8I5Z1-F1
#
_cell.length_a   1.000
_cell.length_b   1.000
_cell.length_c   1.000
_cell.angle_alpha   90.00
_cell.angle_beta   90.00
_cell.angle_gamma   90.00
#
_symmetry.space_group_name_H-M   'P 1'
#
loop_
_entity.id
_entity.type
_entity.pdbx_description
1 polymer ?
#
loop_
_entity_poly.entity_id
_entity_poly.type
_entity_poly.pdbx_seq_one_letter_code
_entity_poly.pdbx_strand_id
1 'polypeptide(L)'
;MNCSCASWHPASARLTCSADTLLVIGAGTTGLAAVMAARHRGVADIVVSDPSAERRALALRLGATRAIAPEDAGGIVASRALDTVGAQGTIDAALSSLAPRGVCATVALRPGSNRVTVSQSQLLWGRTLTGVSEGDADIRRDIPLLVALWRIGRLPVERLLTPYPFAEVSAAVADARAGRTIKPVLVMSDEPVAPEAATTRHLRDARESDLPALWRSLPAVAPGELRGLWHGRGLSTAHRAHRLLERSGWFGKLFRSDDDVAPLVCTGPSGDLFIDERLARGGARLLTAGHDGIVTAAMAYDGQPLIDHFTCLSPTEVLGVMTGRDAADGDRLYYLVLEKVADRPVETG
;
A
#
# COMPACT_ATOMS: atom_id res chain seq x y z
N MET A 1 -0.31 32.36 24.85
CA MET A 1 -1.44 31.59 25.41
C MET A 1 -1.19 30.13 25.13
N ASN A 2 -1.19 29.36 26.21
CA ASN A 2 -0.71 27.99 26.33
C ASN A 2 -1.47 27.00 25.45
N CYS A 3 -0.75 26.01 24.91
CA CYS A 3 -1.20 24.63 24.98
C CYS A 3 0.01 23.71 25.13
N SER A 4 0.10 23.13 26.31
CA SER A 4 1.17 22.29 26.84
C SER A 4 0.85 20.81 26.71
N CYS A 5 1.92 20.02 26.63
CA CYS A 5 2.07 18.63 27.09
C CYS A 5 1.61 17.44 26.22
N ALA A 6 2.63 16.63 25.88
CA ALA A 6 2.71 15.20 26.16
C ALA A 6 1.85 14.21 25.35
N SER A 7 2.41 13.77 24.22
CA SER A 7 2.48 12.35 23.86
C SER A 7 3.54 12.19 22.75
N TRP A 8 4.81 12.23 23.17
CA TRP A 8 5.94 11.99 22.28
C TRP A 8 6.27 10.50 22.33
N HIS A 9 5.94 9.78 21.25
CA HIS A 9 6.40 8.41 21.01
C HIS A 9 7.28 8.45 19.74
N PRO A 10 8.51 7.92 19.76
CA PRO A 10 9.38 7.89 18.59
C PRO A 10 8.81 7.03 17.44
N ALA A 11 7.80 6.20 17.72
CA ALA A 11 7.09 5.35 16.76
C ALA A 11 6.00 6.04 15.93
N SER A 12 5.83 7.37 16.03
CA SER A 12 4.84 8.11 15.25
C SER A 12 5.45 9.23 14.43
N ALA A 13 6.33 8.88 13.48
CA ALA A 13 6.46 9.65 12.25
C ALA A 13 5.19 9.45 11.39
N ARG A 14 4.03 9.89 11.90
CA ARG A 14 2.80 9.94 11.10
C ARG A 14 2.96 11.10 10.11
N LEU A 15 3.10 10.74 8.84
CA LEU A 15 3.01 11.66 7.69
C LEU A 15 1.54 12.07 7.57
N THR A 16 1.14 13.16 8.22
CA THR A 16 -0.29 13.55 8.30
C THR A 16 -0.53 15.04 8.04
N CYS A 17 0.17 15.63 7.07
CA CYS A 17 -0.31 16.82 6.39
C CYS A 17 -0.08 16.72 4.88
N SER A 18 -1.07 17.13 4.07
CA SER A 18 -1.01 17.08 2.60
C SER A 18 -0.01 18.06 1.97
N ALA A 19 0.86 18.67 2.79
CA ALA A 19 1.94 19.58 2.39
C ALA A 19 3.34 19.07 2.81
N ASP A 20 3.45 17.81 3.26
CA ASP A 20 4.73 17.23 3.67
C ASP A 20 5.58 16.83 2.45
N THR A 21 6.73 17.48 2.29
CA THR A 21 7.80 17.07 1.37
C THR A 21 8.74 16.11 2.07
N LEU A 22 8.94 14.92 1.48
CA LEU A 22 9.96 13.94 1.87
C LEU A 22 11.14 14.00 0.92
N LEU A 23 12.33 14.32 1.45
CA LEU A 23 13.60 14.16 0.74
C LEU A 23 14.25 12.80 1.09
N VAL A 24 14.50 11.96 0.10
CA VAL A 24 15.27 10.72 0.26
C VAL A 24 16.63 10.90 -0.38
N ILE A 25 17.71 10.80 0.41
CA ILE A 25 19.08 10.87 -0.10
C ILE A 25 19.62 9.44 -0.24
N GLY A 26 19.99 9.10 -1.47
CA GLY A 26 20.37 7.76 -1.91
C GLY A 26 19.19 6.97 -2.50
N ALA A 27 19.35 6.50 -3.73
CA ALA A 27 18.41 5.63 -4.44
C ALA A 27 18.94 4.19 -4.52
N GLY A 28 19.49 3.69 -3.41
CA GLY A 28 19.78 2.27 -3.20
C GLY A 28 18.53 1.50 -2.78
N THR A 29 18.71 0.25 -2.33
CA THR A 29 17.60 -0.62 -1.90
C THR A 29 16.69 0.08 -0.87
N THR A 30 17.27 0.61 0.20
CA THR A 30 16.51 1.27 1.28
C THR A 30 15.79 2.54 0.81
N GLY A 31 16.47 3.38 0.04
CA GLY A 31 15.89 4.63 -0.46
C GLY A 31 14.72 4.39 -1.41
N LEU A 32 14.87 3.45 -2.35
CA LEU A 32 13.79 3.10 -3.28
C LEU A 32 12.63 2.39 -2.57
N ALA A 33 12.90 1.59 -1.54
CA ALA A 33 11.85 1.04 -0.67
C ALA A 33 11.08 2.15 0.07
N ALA A 34 11.79 3.16 0.58
CA ALA A 34 11.17 4.31 1.23
C ALA A 34 10.29 5.13 0.27
N VAL A 35 10.71 5.29 -0.99
CA VAL A 35 9.90 5.95 -2.05
C VAL A 35 8.59 5.21 -2.28
N MET A 36 8.64 3.89 -2.46
CA MET A 36 7.43 3.07 -2.64
C MET A 36 6.50 3.15 -1.42
N ALA A 37 7.07 3.10 -0.21
CA ALA A 37 6.31 3.21 1.03
C ALA A 37 5.68 4.61 1.20
N ALA A 38 6.40 5.67 0.86
CA ALA A 38 5.92 7.05 0.91
C ALA A 38 4.79 7.28 -0.10
N ARG A 39 4.93 6.77 -1.33
CA ARG A 39 3.87 6.80 -2.34
C ARG A 39 2.63 6.06 -1.86
N HIS A 40 2.80 4.88 -1.27
CA HIS A 40 1.69 4.10 -0.73
C HIS A 40 0.97 4.83 0.41
N ARG A 41 1.70 5.55 1.26
CA ARG A 41 1.16 6.39 2.34
C ARG A 41 0.56 7.72 1.86
N GLY A 42 0.58 8.01 0.56
CA GLY A 42 -0.01 9.22 -0.01
C GLY A 42 0.81 10.50 0.23
N VAL A 43 2.14 10.38 0.43
CA VAL A 43 3.01 11.56 0.50
C VAL A 43 2.98 12.29 -0.84
N ALA A 44 2.63 13.58 -0.81
CA ALA A 44 2.35 14.37 -2.00
C ALA A 44 3.61 14.78 -2.79
N ASP A 45 4.70 15.12 -2.11
CA ASP A 45 5.96 15.52 -2.73
C ASP A 45 7.10 14.64 -2.20
N ILE A 46 7.58 13.75 -3.06
CA ILE A 46 8.67 12.79 -2.78
C ILE A 46 9.84 13.16 -3.69
N VAL A 47 10.91 13.66 -3.11
CA VAL A 47 12.13 14.06 -3.80
C VAL A 47 13.22 13.04 -3.52
N VAL A 48 13.87 12.54 -4.56
CA VAL A 48 14.99 11.60 -4.43
C VAL A 48 16.27 12.23 -4.96
N SER A 49 17.34 12.19 -4.18
CA SER A 49 18.66 12.66 -4.58
C SER A 49 19.62 11.47 -4.71
N ASP A 50 20.20 11.26 -5.89
CA ASP A 50 21.20 10.21 -6.13
C ASP A 50 22.13 10.62 -7.29
N PRO A 51 23.45 10.33 -7.23
CA PRO A 51 24.38 10.67 -8.30
C PRO A 51 24.08 9.94 -9.62
N SER A 52 23.52 8.73 -9.59
CA SER A 52 23.23 7.94 -10.80
C SER A 52 21.93 8.38 -11.48
N ALA A 53 22.04 8.86 -12.72
CA ALA A 53 20.88 9.22 -13.53
C ALA A 53 19.90 8.06 -13.74
N GLU A 54 20.42 6.84 -13.87
CA GLU A 54 19.61 5.64 -14.00
C GLU A 54 18.79 5.35 -12.75
N ARG A 55 19.41 5.47 -11.56
CA ARG A 55 18.71 5.28 -10.28
C ARG A 55 17.67 6.38 -10.04
N ARG A 56 17.96 7.63 -10.44
CA ARG A 56 16.98 8.72 -10.45
C ARG A 56 15.78 8.41 -11.34
N ALA A 57 16.01 7.90 -12.55
CA ALA A 57 14.93 7.51 -13.45
C ALA A 57 14.10 6.35 -12.88
N LEU A 58 14.74 5.38 -12.22
CA LEU A 58 14.03 4.30 -11.53
C LEU A 58 13.19 4.82 -10.36
N ALA A 59 13.72 5.74 -9.56
CA ALA A 59 12.99 6.36 -8.45
C ALA A 59 11.67 7.00 -8.92
N LEU A 60 11.70 7.73 -10.03
CA LEU A 60 10.49 8.32 -10.64
C LEU A 60 9.47 7.23 -11.02
N ARG A 61 9.91 6.14 -11.66
CA ARG A 61 9.02 5.01 -12.02
C ARG A 61 8.41 4.32 -10.79
N LEU A 62 9.08 4.36 -9.64
CA LEU A 62 8.64 3.71 -8.41
C LEU A 62 7.74 4.59 -7.53
N GLY A 63 7.70 5.90 -7.77
CA GLY A 63 6.80 6.80 -7.04
C GLY A 63 7.38 8.14 -6.63
N ALA A 64 8.65 8.41 -6.89
CA ALA A 64 9.20 9.73 -6.63
C ALA A 64 8.53 10.74 -7.56
N THR A 65 8.18 11.90 -7.01
CA THR A 65 7.65 13.01 -7.80
C THR A 65 8.75 13.78 -8.52
N ARG A 66 9.93 13.85 -7.92
CA ARG A 66 11.12 14.52 -8.45
C ARG A 66 12.36 13.69 -8.13
N ALA A 67 13.31 13.69 -9.04
CA ALA A 67 14.61 13.08 -8.82
C ALA A 67 15.71 14.05 -9.27
N ILE A 68 16.65 14.35 -8.38
CA ILE A 68 17.62 15.43 -8.54
C ILE A 68 19.04 14.93 -8.32
N ALA A 69 20.02 15.64 -8.88
CA ALA A 69 21.41 15.36 -8.59
C ALA A 69 21.77 15.84 -7.17
N PRO A 70 22.82 15.28 -6.52
CA PRO A 70 23.23 15.68 -5.17
C PRO A 70 23.48 17.18 -4.98
N GLU A 71 24.03 17.84 -5.99
CA GLU A 71 24.30 19.28 -6.02
C GLU A 71 23.05 20.14 -5.89
N ASP A 72 21.90 19.65 -6.35
CA ASP A 72 20.63 20.37 -6.30
C ASP A 72 19.90 20.20 -4.96
N ALA A 73 20.37 19.29 -4.09
CA ALA A 73 19.68 18.97 -2.84
C ALA A 73 19.52 20.20 -1.93
N GLY A 74 20.51 21.09 -1.90
CA GLY A 74 20.48 22.31 -1.08
C GLY A 74 19.36 23.30 -1.45
N GLY A 75 18.75 23.16 -2.63
CA GLY A 75 17.58 23.96 -3.05
C GLY A 75 16.23 23.42 -2.56
N ILE A 76 16.22 22.28 -1.87
CA ILE A 76 15.02 21.63 -1.37
C ILE A 76 14.69 22.12 0.04
N VAL A 77 13.41 22.35 0.30
CA VAL A 77 12.88 22.58 1.65
C VAL A 77 11.91 21.45 1.97
N ALA A 78 12.34 20.50 2.78
CA ALA A 78 11.61 19.29 3.12
C ALA A 78 11.18 19.29 4.60
N SER A 79 9.96 18.83 4.90
CA SER A 79 9.54 18.64 6.30
C SER A 79 10.19 17.38 6.90
N ARG A 80 10.55 16.41 6.06
CA ARG A 80 11.23 15.17 6.43
C ARG A 80 12.36 14.85 5.46
N ALA A 81 13.46 14.31 5.99
CA ALA A 81 14.53 13.75 5.20
C ALA A 81 14.88 12.33 5.66
N LEU A 82 15.24 11.47 4.72
CA LEU A 82 15.76 10.13 4.97
C LEU A 82 17.11 10.00 4.28
N ASP A 83 18.18 9.94 5.07
CA ASP A 83 19.52 9.66 4.60
C ASP A 83 19.78 8.15 4.61
N THR A 84 19.95 7.59 3.41
CA THR A 84 20.22 6.16 3.20
C THR A 84 21.66 5.88 2.80
N VAL A 85 22.52 6.90 2.83
CA VAL A 85 23.96 6.79 2.49
C VAL A 85 24.83 6.84 3.75
N GLY A 86 24.44 7.64 4.75
CA GLY A 86 25.12 7.74 6.05
C GLY A 86 26.35 8.61 6.05
N ALA A 87 26.72 9.25 4.93
CA ALA A 87 27.95 10.03 4.83
C ALA A 87 27.77 11.41 5.47
N GLN A 88 28.84 11.96 6.04
CA GLN A 88 28.78 13.30 6.65
C GLN A 88 28.17 14.31 5.69
N GLY A 89 28.63 14.35 4.44
CA GLY A 89 28.09 15.25 3.42
C GLY A 89 26.61 15.02 3.08
N THR A 90 26.12 13.77 3.11
CA THR A 90 24.69 13.49 2.85
C THR A 90 23.82 13.86 4.05
N ILE A 91 24.32 13.68 5.27
CA ILE A 91 23.65 14.14 6.49
C ILE A 91 23.61 15.68 6.53
N ASP A 92 24.70 16.36 6.18
CA ASP A 92 24.75 17.82 6.11
C ASP A 92 23.78 18.36 5.05
N ALA A 93 23.72 17.72 3.88
CA ALA A 93 22.76 18.05 2.83
C ALA A 93 21.31 17.85 3.32
N ALA A 94 21.01 16.71 3.97
CA ALA A 94 19.69 16.43 4.52
C ALA A 94 19.28 17.51 5.54
N LEU A 95 20.14 17.81 6.52
CA LEU A 95 19.86 18.80 7.56
C LEU A 95 19.72 20.22 7.01
N SER A 96 20.49 20.58 5.99
CA SER A 96 20.40 21.89 5.33
C SER A 96 19.10 22.04 4.54
N SER A 97 18.61 20.95 3.98
CA SER A 97 17.37 20.88 3.20
C SER A 97 16.11 20.81 4.06
N LEU A 98 16.23 20.69 5.39
CA LEU A 98 15.05 20.61 6.27
C LEU A 98 14.40 21.98 6.46
N ALA A 99 13.07 22.02 6.44
CA ALA A 99 12.32 23.14 7.00
C ALA A 99 12.60 23.31 8.51
N PRO A 100 12.33 24.48 9.11
CA PRO A 100 12.29 24.61 10.57
C PRO A 100 11.42 23.51 11.19
N ARG A 101 11.88 22.92 12.31
CA ARG A 101 11.23 21.78 12.98
C ARG A 101 11.15 20.48 12.15
N GLY A 102 11.87 20.42 11.03
CA GLY A 102 11.97 19.21 10.21
C GLY A 102 12.75 18.09 10.90
N VAL A 103 12.58 16.86 10.41
CA VAL A 103 13.25 15.67 10.96
C VAL A 103 14.04 14.97 9.87
N CYS A 104 15.32 14.71 10.12
CA CYS A 104 16.17 13.84 9.32
C CYS A 104 16.36 12.52 10.05
N ALA A 105 15.96 11.42 9.42
CA ALA A 105 16.31 10.08 9.85
C ALA A 105 17.50 9.58 9.04
N THR A 106 18.53 9.03 9.70
CA THR A 106 19.60 8.29 9.03
C THR A 106 19.44 6.80 9.32
N VAL A 107 19.53 5.99 8.26
CA VAL A 107 19.30 4.53 8.29
C VAL A 107 20.50 3.73 7.80
N ALA A 108 21.52 4.39 7.26
CA ALA A 108 22.68 3.71 6.73
C ALA A 108 23.58 3.16 7.84
N LEU A 109 23.83 1.86 7.80
CA LEU A 109 24.83 1.22 8.65
C LEU A 109 26.12 1.01 7.86
N ARG A 110 27.20 1.63 8.31
CA ARG A 110 28.54 1.42 7.75
C ARG A 110 29.48 0.77 8.77
N PRO A 111 30.42 -0.09 8.33
CA PRO A 111 31.44 -0.63 9.21
C PRO A 111 32.30 0.46 9.85
N GLY A 112 32.74 0.24 11.09
CA GLY A 112 33.68 1.13 11.78
C GLY A 112 33.03 2.36 12.45
N SER A 113 33.84 3.38 12.73
CA SER A 113 33.40 4.60 13.42
C SER A 113 32.73 5.56 12.43
N ASN A 114 31.46 5.88 12.66
CA ASN A 114 30.67 6.81 11.85
C ASN A 114 30.39 8.09 12.64
N ARG A 115 31.42 8.93 12.79
CA ARG A 115 31.26 10.22 13.47
C ARG A 115 30.35 11.13 12.64
N VAL A 116 29.37 11.72 13.30
CA VAL A 116 28.53 12.78 12.73
C VAL A 116 28.81 14.07 13.47
N THR A 117 29.22 15.10 12.75
CA THR A 117 29.39 16.45 13.27
C THR A 117 28.21 17.27 12.82
N VAL A 118 27.52 17.94 13.75
CA VAL A 118 26.37 18.80 13.43
C VAL A 118 26.66 20.21 13.92
N SER A 119 26.50 21.20 13.05
CA SER A 119 26.52 22.60 13.47
C SER A 119 25.31 22.87 14.36
N GLN A 120 25.54 23.32 15.60
CA GLN A 120 24.49 23.64 16.56
C GLN A 120 23.44 24.60 15.96
N SER A 121 23.87 25.54 15.12
CA SER A 121 22.99 26.51 14.46
C SER A 121 21.86 25.86 13.63
N GLN A 122 22.09 24.68 13.06
CA GLN A 122 21.05 23.93 12.34
C GLN A 122 20.00 23.36 13.29
N LEU A 123 20.39 23.02 14.52
CA LEU A 123 19.49 22.50 15.55
C LEU A 123 18.63 23.59 16.19
N LEU A 124 19.11 24.83 16.25
CA LEU A 124 18.38 25.96 16.86
C LEU A 124 17.03 26.25 16.20
N TRP A 125 16.84 25.83 14.95
CA TRP A 125 15.55 25.89 14.24
C TRP A 125 14.58 24.76 14.60
N GLY A 126 14.88 24.00 15.66
CA GLY A 126 14.09 22.86 16.12
C GLY A 126 14.23 21.61 15.24
N ARG A 127 15.23 21.55 14.35
CA ARG A 127 15.47 20.39 13.49
C ARG A 127 15.95 19.21 14.32
N THR A 128 15.55 18.00 13.94
CA THR A 128 15.94 16.76 14.62
C THR A 128 16.77 15.88 13.68
N LEU A 129 17.86 15.33 14.18
CA LEU A 129 18.57 14.21 13.58
C LEU A 129 18.31 12.97 14.44
N THR A 130 17.84 11.88 13.84
CA THR A 130 17.56 10.62 14.53
C THR A 130 18.06 9.42 13.74
N GLY A 131 18.33 8.32 14.44
CA GLY A 131 18.52 7.00 13.82
C GLY A 131 17.19 6.26 13.72
N VAL A 132 17.13 5.30 12.80
CA VAL A 132 16.02 4.33 12.67
C VAL A 132 16.64 2.95 12.44
N SER A 133 16.17 1.94 13.16
CA SER A 133 16.65 0.57 13.01
C SER A 133 15.56 -0.30 12.41
N GLU A 134 15.85 -1.01 11.33
CA GLU A 134 14.88 -1.89 10.65
C GLU A 134 13.54 -1.19 10.29
N GLY A 135 13.58 0.13 10.09
CA GLY A 135 12.38 0.94 9.83
C GLY A 135 11.47 1.16 11.03
N ASP A 136 11.92 0.85 12.25
CA ASP A 136 11.13 0.76 13.48
C ASP A 136 9.86 -0.10 13.30
N ALA A 137 9.99 -1.13 12.45
CA ALA A 137 8.89 -1.98 12.04
C ALA A 137 8.43 -2.89 13.18
N ASP A 138 7.11 -3.06 13.29
CA ASP A 138 6.55 -4.20 14.01
C ASP A 138 6.41 -5.33 13.00
N ILE A 139 7.34 -6.28 13.03
CA ILE A 139 7.41 -7.40 12.07
C ILE A 139 6.07 -8.13 11.93
N ARG A 140 5.34 -8.33 13.04
CA ARG A 140 4.05 -9.06 13.01
C ARG A 140 2.96 -8.29 12.28
N ARG A 141 3.03 -6.96 12.30
CA ARG A 141 2.09 -6.07 11.60
C ARG A 141 2.54 -5.78 10.17
N ASP A 142 3.82 -5.47 10.00
CA ASP A 142 4.32 -4.82 8.79
C ASP A 142 4.69 -5.83 7.70
N ILE A 143 5.18 -7.04 8.03
CA ILE A 143 5.46 -8.05 7.00
C ILE A 143 4.18 -8.48 6.26
N PRO A 144 3.06 -8.81 6.93
CA PRO A 144 1.81 -9.11 6.23
C PRO A 144 1.34 -7.99 5.31
N LEU A 145 1.45 -6.73 5.74
CA LEU A 145 1.15 -5.55 4.92
C LEU A 145 2.07 -5.48 3.69
N LEU A 146 3.39 -5.60 3.86
CA LEU A 146 4.34 -5.53 2.75
C LEU A 146 4.10 -6.66 1.73
N VAL A 147 3.78 -7.87 2.20
CA VAL A 147 3.39 -9.00 1.34
C VAL A 147 2.09 -8.69 0.60
N ALA A 148 1.10 -8.11 1.28
CA ALA A 148 -0.14 -7.70 0.63
C ALA A 148 0.13 -6.68 -0.48
N LEU A 149 0.88 -5.61 -0.18
CA LEU A 149 1.27 -4.57 -1.15
C LEU A 149 2.04 -5.13 -2.34
N TRP A 150 2.92 -6.09 -2.08
CA TRP A 150 3.68 -6.79 -3.11
C TRP A 150 2.75 -7.58 -4.04
N ARG A 151 1.87 -8.41 -3.46
CA ARG A 151 0.89 -9.20 -4.22
C ARG A 151 0.06 -8.31 -5.12
N ILE A 152 -0.38 -7.15 -4.62
CA ILE A 152 -1.19 -6.19 -5.39
C ILE A 152 -0.40 -5.29 -6.34
N GLY A 153 0.89 -5.55 -6.55
CA GLY A 153 1.76 -4.77 -7.44
C GLY A 153 2.05 -3.34 -6.96
N ARG A 154 1.64 -2.99 -5.74
CA ARG A 154 1.87 -1.66 -5.12
C ARG A 154 3.25 -1.57 -4.46
N LEU A 155 3.92 -2.69 -4.24
CA LEU A 155 5.31 -2.78 -3.82
C LEU A 155 6.10 -3.67 -4.81
N PRO A 156 6.45 -3.17 -6.01
CA PRO A 156 7.11 -3.95 -7.05
C PRO A 156 8.62 -4.18 -6.73
N VAL A 157 8.90 -4.98 -5.71
CA VAL A 157 10.26 -5.22 -5.20
C VAL A 157 11.19 -5.82 -6.26
N GLU A 158 10.63 -6.56 -7.22
CA GLU A 158 11.32 -7.20 -8.35
C GLU A 158 12.15 -6.19 -9.14
N ARG A 159 11.67 -4.96 -9.22
CA ARG A 159 12.34 -3.87 -9.96
C ARG A 159 13.66 -3.43 -9.33
N LEU A 160 13.92 -3.86 -8.09
CA LEU A 160 15.17 -3.60 -7.38
C LEU A 160 16.14 -4.78 -7.50
N LEU A 161 15.63 -5.96 -7.84
CA LEU A 161 16.38 -7.20 -7.74
C LEU A 161 17.23 -7.40 -8.98
N THR A 162 18.43 -7.92 -8.77
CA THR A 162 19.22 -8.56 -9.82
C THR A 162 19.49 -9.99 -9.36
N PRO A 163 18.90 -11.00 -10.01
CA PRO A 163 19.16 -12.38 -9.67
C PRO A 163 20.55 -12.79 -10.14
N TYR A 164 21.23 -13.59 -9.34
CA TYR A 164 22.49 -14.24 -9.66
C TYR A 164 22.36 -15.72 -9.27
N PRO A 165 22.86 -16.66 -10.07
CA PRO A 165 23.02 -18.04 -9.61
C PRO A 165 23.86 -18.08 -8.33
N PHE A 166 23.56 -19.01 -7.41
CA PHE A 166 24.33 -19.13 -6.17
C PHE A 166 25.83 -19.34 -6.43
N ALA A 167 26.21 -20.04 -7.51
CA ALA A 167 27.61 -20.21 -7.91
C ALA A 167 28.34 -18.88 -8.22
N GLU A 168 27.61 -17.80 -8.53
CA GLU A 168 28.16 -16.50 -8.93
C GLU A 168 28.26 -15.47 -7.79
N VAL A 169 28.36 -15.92 -6.52
CA VAL A 169 28.48 -15.02 -5.36
C VAL A 169 29.52 -13.92 -5.54
N SER A 170 30.70 -14.27 -6.07
CA SER A 170 31.79 -13.31 -6.27
C SER A 170 31.42 -12.20 -7.26
N ALA A 171 30.71 -12.53 -8.34
CA ALA A 171 30.23 -11.56 -9.31
C ALA A 171 29.14 -10.66 -8.70
N ALA A 172 28.17 -11.26 -7.99
CA ALA A 172 27.12 -10.52 -7.29
C ALA A 172 27.69 -9.50 -6.29
N VAL A 173 28.72 -9.89 -5.53
CA VAL A 173 29.42 -9.00 -4.58
C VAL A 173 30.18 -7.89 -5.31
N ALA A 174 30.88 -8.22 -6.40
CA ALA A 174 31.62 -7.24 -7.19
C ALA A 174 30.69 -6.19 -7.82
N ASP A 175 29.56 -6.62 -8.36
CA ASP A 175 28.54 -5.76 -8.97
C ASP A 175 27.87 -4.86 -7.92
N ALA A 176 27.58 -5.41 -6.74
CA ALA A 176 27.03 -4.62 -5.64
C ALA A 176 28.00 -3.53 -5.16
N ARG A 177 29.28 -3.87 -5.01
CA ARG A 177 30.34 -2.91 -4.62
C ARG A 177 30.57 -1.84 -5.68
N ALA A 178 30.51 -2.21 -6.95
CA ALA A 178 30.63 -1.28 -8.07
C ALA A 178 29.35 -0.47 -8.33
N GLY A 179 28.26 -0.75 -7.61
CA GLY A 179 26.97 -0.08 -7.77
C GLY A 179 26.20 -0.43 -9.05
N ARG A 180 26.64 -1.48 -9.78
CA ARG A 180 25.98 -1.98 -11.00
C ARG A 180 24.62 -2.64 -10.72
N THR A 181 24.43 -3.16 -9.52
CA THR A 181 23.15 -3.68 -9.04
C THR A 181 22.68 -2.93 -7.79
N ILE A 182 21.37 -2.85 -7.61
CA ILE A 182 20.73 -2.25 -6.43
C ILE A 182 20.58 -3.28 -5.32
N LYS A 183 19.98 -4.43 -5.63
CA LYS A 183 19.78 -5.56 -4.70
C LYS A 183 20.14 -6.88 -5.38
N PRO A 184 21.37 -7.40 -5.21
CA PRO A 184 21.69 -8.74 -5.66
C PRO A 184 20.91 -9.78 -4.85
N VAL A 185 20.39 -10.80 -5.53
CA VAL A 185 19.71 -11.96 -4.92
C VAL A 185 20.37 -13.22 -5.46
N LEU A 186 20.87 -14.07 -4.57
CA LEU A 186 21.39 -15.38 -4.94
C LEU A 186 20.24 -16.37 -5.04
N VAL A 187 20.09 -17.02 -6.19
CA VAL A 187 19.08 -18.05 -6.44
C VAL A 187 19.72 -19.41 -6.17
N MET A 188 19.11 -20.18 -5.26
CA MET A 188 19.66 -21.45 -4.76
C MET A 188 19.42 -22.64 -5.70
N SER A 189 18.56 -22.48 -6.71
CA SER A 189 18.18 -23.52 -7.69
C SER A 189 18.26 -22.96 -9.11
N ASP A 190 18.62 -23.81 -10.09
CA ASP A 190 18.65 -23.44 -11.52
C ASP A 190 17.25 -23.28 -12.15
N GLU A 191 16.19 -23.50 -11.36
CA GLU A 191 14.82 -23.35 -11.82
C GLU A 191 14.43 -21.86 -11.87
N PRO A 192 14.05 -21.32 -13.04
CA PRO A 192 13.74 -19.90 -13.17
C PRO A 192 12.50 -19.54 -12.35
N VAL A 193 12.68 -18.65 -11.37
CA VAL A 193 11.55 -17.98 -10.72
C VAL A 193 11.00 -16.98 -11.74
N ALA A 194 10.01 -17.40 -12.51
CA ALA A 194 9.29 -16.48 -13.39
C ALA A 194 8.67 -15.36 -12.54
N PRO A 195 8.68 -14.09 -13.00
CA PRO A 195 7.92 -13.03 -12.36
C PRO A 195 6.44 -13.24 -12.66
N GLU A 196 5.83 -14.25 -12.05
CA GLU A 196 4.37 -14.42 -12.11
C GLU A 196 3.73 -13.28 -11.34
N ALA A 197 2.83 -12.55 -12.01
CA ALA A 197 1.99 -11.52 -11.43
C ALA A 197 1.25 -12.07 -10.20
N ALA A 198 1.78 -11.78 -9.02
CA ALA A 198 1.44 -12.43 -7.75
C ALA A 198 0.09 -12.01 -7.14
N THR A 199 -0.85 -11.50 -7.93
CA THR A 199 -1.99 -10.75 -7.40
C THR A 199 -3.21 -11.61 -7.08
N THR A 200 -3.51 -12.62 -7.89
CA THR A 200 -4.79 -13.35 -7.76
C THR A 200 -4.68 -14.74 -7.12
N ARG A 201 -3.51 -15.40 -7.19
CA ARG A 201 -3.34 -16.77 -6.70
C ARG A 201 -3.37 -16.85 -5.17
N HIS A 202 -2.81 -15.86 -4.48
CA HIS A 202 -2.59 -15.92 -3.02
C HIS A 202 -3.79 -15.58 -2.13
N LEU A 203 -4.83 -14.92 -2.65
CA LEU A 203 -6.09 -14.74 -1.92
C LEU A 203 -6.89 -16.04 -1.82
N ARG A 204 -6.62 -17.02 -2.69
CA ARG A 204 -7.27 -18.35 -2.64
C ARG A 204 -6.80 -19.16 -1.43
N ASP A 205 -5.57 -18.91 -0.98
CA ASP A 205 -4.93 -19.62 0.13
C ASP A 205 -4.92 -18.80 1.44
N ALA A 206 -5.46 -17.57 1.41
CA ALA A 206 -5.55 -16.73 2.60
C ALA A 206 -6.52 -17.36 3.61
N ARG A 207 -6.04 -17.60 4.83
CA ARG A 207 -6.90 -18.10 5.91
C ARG A 207 -7.86 -16.98 6.33
N GLU A 208 -9.07 -17.35 6.69
CA GLU A 208 -10.10 -16.39 7.13
C GLU A 208 -9.62 -15.50 8.30
N SER A 209 -8.74 -16.02 9.16
CA SER A 209 -8.10 -15.29 10.26
C SER A 209 -7.21 -14.11 9.82
N ASP A 210 -6.70 -14.15 8.59
CA ASP A 210 -5.73 -13.18 8.09
C ASP A 210 -6.43 -11.98 7.39
N LEU A 211 -7.73 -12.10 7.11
CA LEU A 211 -8.52 -11.10 6.37
C LEU A 211 -8.67 -9.75 7.08
N PRO A 212 -8.87 -9.67 8.41
CA PRO A 212 -8.89 -8.37 9.09
C PRO A 212 -7.55 -7.64 9.03
N ALA A 213 -6.43 -8.37 9.07
CA ALA A 213 -5.11 -7.76 8.94
C ALA A 213 -4.88 -7.27 7.50
N LEU A 214 -5.28 -8.09 6.51
CA LEU A 214 -5.26 -7.70 5.11
C LEU A 214 -6.12 -6.46 4.86
N TRP A 215 -7.37 -6.42 5.36
CA TRP A 215 -8.25 -5.27 5.24
C TRP A 215 -7.58 -3.96 5.67
N ARG A 216 -7.04 -3.92 6.90
CA ARG A 216 -6.34 -2.75 7.45
C ARG A 216 -5.11 -2.31 6.64
N SER A 217 -4.60 -3.21 5.81
CA SER A 217 -3.39 -3.01 5.01
C SER A 217 -3.68 -2.41 3.62
N LEU A 218 -4.93 -2.46 3.16
CA LEU A 218 -5.31 -2.07 1.80
C LEU A 218 -5.74 -0.59 1.73
N PRO A 219 -5.47 0.08 0.59
CA PRO A 219 -5.90 1.47 0.40
C PRO A 219 -7.43 1.58 0.29
N ALA A 220 -7.95 2.74 0.67
CA ALA A 220 -9.33 3.11 0.41
C ALA A 220 -9.61 3.23 -1.10
N VAL A 221 -10.89 3.07 -1.46
CA VAL A 221 -11.46 3.23 -2.80
C VAL A 221 -12.49 4.34 -2.72
N ALA A 222 -12.54 5.24 -3.70
CA ALA A 222 -13.62 6.21 -3.82
C ALA A 222 -14.88 5.59 -4.47
N PRO A 223 -16.11 5.99 -4.09
CA PRO A 223 -17.34 5.46 -4.68
C PRO A 223 -17.37 5.41 -6.22
N GLY A 224 -16.86 6.46 -6.87
CA GLY A 224 -16.79 6.55 -8.33
C GLY A 224 -15.88 5.51 -9.00
N GLU A 225 -14.93 4.92 -8.28
CA GLU A 225 -14.05 3.88 -8.82
C GLU A 225 -14.76 2.52 -8.96
N LEU A 226 -15.84 2.31 -8.20
CA LEU A 226 -16.63 1.07 -8.23
C LEU A 226 -17.60 0.98 -9.41
N ARG A 227 -17.71 2.00 -10.27
CA ARG A 227 -18.66 1.99 -11.39
C ARG A 227 -18.48 0.80 -12.32
N GLY A 228 -19.61 0.23 -12.76
CA GLY A 228 -19.67 -0.89 -13.70
C GLY A 228 -20.07 -2.22 -13.06
N LEU A 229 -19.97 -3.29 -13.84
CA LEU A 229 -20.27 -4.65 -13.42
C LEU A 229 -19.05 -5.33 -12.78
N TRP A 230 -19.29 -6.02 -11.67
CA TRP A 230 -18.26 -6.75 -10.94
C TRP A 230 -18.69 -8.19 -10.67
N HIS A 231 -17.78 -9.12 -10.91
CA HIS A 231 -17.94 -10.52 -10.56
C HIS A 231 -17.43 -10.76 -9.13
N GLY A 232 -18.22 -11.44 -8.32
CA GLY A 232 -17.99 -11.61 -6.89
C GLY A 232 -17.57 -13.03 -6.51
N ARG A 233 -16.72 -13.12 -5.49
CA ARG A 233 -16.33 -14.38 -4.85
C ARG A 233 -16.25 -14.22 -3.34
N GLY A 234 -16.92 -15.09 -2.59
CA GLY A 234 -16.80 -15.12 -1.14
C GLY A 234 -15.48 -15.74 -0.66
N LEU A 235 -14.84 -15.13 0.34
CA LEU A 235 -13.66 -15.67 1.02
C LEU A 235 -14.01 -16.39 2.34
N SER A 236 -15.08 -15.96 3.01
CA SER A 236 -15.55 -16.53 4.28
C SER A 236 -16.51 -17.71 4.08
N THR A 237 -16.00 -18.87 3.66
CA THR A 237 -16.82 -20.03 3.24
C THR A 237 -17.73 -20.60 4.33
N ALA A 238 -17.31 -20.46 5.60
CA ALA A 238 -18.08 -20.92 6.76
C ALA A 238 -19.24 -19.97 7.14
N HIS A 239 -19.31 -18.76 6.58
CA HIS A 239 -20.31 -17.76 6.93
C HIS A 239 -21.67 -18.06 6.28
N ARG A 240 -22.79 -17.79 6.97
CA ARG A 240 -24.15 -17.99 6.40
C ARG A 240 -24.40 -17.27 5.09
N ALA A 241 -23.85 -16.07 4.93
CA ALA A 241 -23.96 -15.29 3.70
C ALA A 241 -23.31 -16.01 2.51
N HIS A 242 -22.18 -16.68 2.71
CA HIS A 242 -21.53 -17.48 1.66
C HIS A 242 -22.48 -18.53 1.10
N ARG A 243 -23.06 -19.34 1.99
CA ARG A 243 -23.99 -20.40 1.62
C ARG A 243 -25.23 -19.88 0.92
N LEU A 244 -25.70 -18.68 1.30
CA LEU A 244 -26.83 -18.04 0.65
C LEU A 244 -26.48 -17.61 -0.79
N LEU A 245 -25.36 -16.91 -0.96
CA LEU A 245 -24.91 -16.39 -2.24
C LEU A 245 -24.57 -17.50 -3.25
N GLU A 246 -23.95 -18.58 -2.80
CA GLU A 246 -23.70 -19.75 -3.65
C GLU A 246 -25.00 -20.38 -4.16
N ARG A 247 -25.98 -20.58 -3.27
CA ARG A 247 -27.27 -21.18 -3.65
C ARG A 247 -28.10 -20.29 -4.58
N SER A 248 -27.93 -18.98 -4.53
CA SER A 248 -28.62 -18.04 -5.41
C SER A 248 -27.96 -17.91 -6.79
N GLY A 249 -26.82 -18.56 -7.04
CA GLY A 249 -26.06 -18.35 -8.27
C GLY A 249 -25.52 -16.92 -8.36
N TRP A 250 -25.11 -16.35 -7.23
CA TRP A 250 -24.62 -14.97 -7.16
C TRP A 250 -23.43 -14.79 -8.10
N PHE A 251 -23.59 -13.90 -9.08
CA PHE A 251 -22.55 -13.49 -10.00
C PHE A 251 -21.72 -12.35 -9.41
N GLY A 252 -22.37 -11.36 -8.78
CA GLY A 252 -21.67 -10.21 -8.23
C GLY A 252 -22.55 -8.97 -8.03
N LYS A 253 -22.02 -7.80 -8.35
CA LYS A 253 -22.66 -6.49 -8.08
C LYS A 253 -22.56 -5.58 -9.29
N LEU A 254 -23.53 -4.69 -9.44
CA LEU A 254 -23.54 -3.68 -10.50
C LEU A 254 -23.73 -2.29 -9.89
N PHE A 255 -22.77 -1.39 -10.13
CA PHE A 255 -22.80 -0.02 -9.62
C PHE A 255 -23.01 0.95 -10.79
N ARG A 256 -24.24 1.42 -10.98
CA ARG A 256 -24.58 2.35 -12.07
C ARG A 256 -24.31 3.80 -11.69
N SER A 257 -24.75 4.18 -10.48
CA SER A 257 -24.51 5.50 -9.90
C SER A 257 -24.34 5.41 -8.39
N ASP A 258 -24.16 6.54 -7.69
CA ASP A 258 -24.10 6.52 -6.23
C ASP A 258 -25.46 6.19 -5.61
N ASP A 259 -26.56 6.48 -6.31
CA ASP A 259 -27.93 6.24 -5.83
C ASP A 259 -28.60 5.03 -6.51
N ASP A 260 -27.89 4.32 -7.39
CA ASP A 260 -28.40 3.14 -8.12
C ASP A 260 -27.33 2.06 -8.16
N VAL A 261 -27.45 1.13 -7.23
CA VAL A 261 -26.61 -0.06 -7.11
C VAL A 261 -27.51 -1.28 -7.02
N ALA A 262 -27.22 -2.27 -7.86
CA ALA A 262 -27.80 -3.60 -7.75
C ALA A 262 -26.83 -4.50 -6.97
N PRO A 263 -27.11 -4.77 -5.67
CA PRO A 263 -26.15 -5.41 -4.79
C PRO A 263 -26.04 -6.93 -5.00
N LEU A 264 -27.02 -7.54 -5.68
CA LEU A 264 -27.08 -8.94 -6.04
C LEU A 264 -27.46 -9.09 -7.51
N VAL A 265 -26.43 -9.28 -8.34
CA VAL A 265 -26.57 -9.80 -9.70
C VAL A 265 -26.38 -11.31 -9.63
N CYS A 266 -27.31 -12.07 -10.18
CA CYS A 266 -27.34 -13.53 -10.16
C CYS A 266 -27.34 -14.09 -11.58
N THR A 267 -26.92 -15.35 -11.72
CA THR A 267 -26.93 -16.09 -12.99
C THR A 267 -28.16 -16.99 -13.04
N GLY A 268 -28.97 -16.83 -14.09
CA GLY A 268 -30.14 -17.65 -14.35
C GLY A 268 -29.80 -19.03 -14.93
N PRO A 269 -30.78 -19.94 -15.05
CA PRO A 269 -30.56 -21.29 -15.59
C PRO A 269 -30.00 -21.32 -17.02
N SER A 270 -30.29 -20.30 -17.83
CA SER A 270 -29.79 -20.12 -19.20
C SER A 270 -28.40 -19.49 -19.28
N GLY A 271 -27.84 -19.04 -18.15
CA GLY A 271 -26.58 -18.31 -18.09
C GLY A 271 -26.70 -16.78 -18.19
N ASP A 272 -27.92 -16.27 -18.33
CA ASP A 272 -28.19 -14.83 -18.38
C ASP A 272 -28.08 -14.19 -16.99
N LEU A 273 -27.66 -12.91 -16.94
CA LEU A 273 -27.52 -12.17 -15.70
C LEU A 273 -28.79 -11.38 -15.39
N PHE A 274 -29.26 -11.49 -14.15
CA PHE A 274 -30.42 -10.73 -13.67
C PHE A 274 -30.19 -10.17 -12.26
N ILE A 275 -30.95 -9.14 -11.89
CA ILE A 275 -30.92 -8.54 -10.54
C ILE A 275 -31.97 -9.22 -9.67
N ASP A 276 -31.55 -9.81 -8.55
CA ASP A 276 -32.47 -10.41 -7.58
C ASP A 276 -32.81 -9.41 -6.46
N GLU A 277 -33.73 -8.47 -6.77
CA GLU A 277 -34.18 -7.44 -5.81
C GLU A 277 -34.87 -8.05 -4.59
N ARG A 278 -35.53 -9.21 -4.76
CA ARG A 278 -36.21 -9.89 -3.66
C ARG A 278 -35.22 -10.42 -2.63
N LEU A 279 -34.14 -11.05 -3.08
CA LEU A 279 -33.07 -11.53 -2.20
C LEU A 279 -32.29 -10.35 -1.58
N ALA A 280 -32.05 -9.30 -2.35
CA ALA A 280 -31.38 -8.09 -1.89
C ALA A 280 -32.23 -7.23 -0.95
N ARG A 281 -33.56 -7.43 -0.97
CA ARG A 281 -34.57 -6.57 -0.36
C ARG A 281 -34.50 -5.14 -0.90
N GLY A 282 -34.46 -5.02 -2.23
CA GLY A 282 -34.36 -3.76 -2.96
C GLY A 282 -32.96 -3.47 -3.50
N GLY A 283 -32.69 -2.20 -3.77
CA GLY A 283 -31.40 -1.71 -4.25
C GLY A 283 -30.42 -1.40 -3.12
N ALA A 284 -29.41 -0.63 -3.49
CA ALA A 284 -28.43 -0.07 -2.58
C ALA A 284 -27.91 1.27 -3.12
N ARG A 285 -27.19 1.98 -2.26
CA ARG A 285 -26.47 3.22 -2.61
C ARG A 285 -25.03 3.17 -2.15
N LEU A 286 -24.16 3.87 -2.87
CA LEU A 286 -22.78 4.11 -2.48
C LEU A 286 -22.66 5.38 -1.64
N LEU A 287 -21.84 5.30 -0.61
CA LEU A 287 -21.40 6.42 0.20
C LEU A 287 -19.95 6.19 0.64
N THR A 288 -19.40 7.15 1.38
CA THR A 288 -18.13 6.97 2.08
C THR A 288 -18.41 6.65 3.54
N ALA A 289 -17.88 5.54 4.06
CA ALA A 289 -18.05 5.13 5.45
C ALA A 289 -16.78 4.51 6.03
N GLY A 290 -16.64 4.59 7.36
CA GLY A 290 -15.51 4.03 8.09
C GLY A 290 -15.73 2.57 8.49
N HIS A 291 -14.73 1.71 8.27
CA HIS A 291 -14.63 0.39 8.90
C HIS A 291 -13.18 0.09 9.29
N ASP A 292 -12.97 -0.30 10.55
CA ASP A 292 -11.68 -0.76 11.07
C ASP A 292 -10.51 0.21 10.81
N GLY A 293 -10.79 1.51 10.98
CA GLY A 293 -9.82 2.60 10.81
C GLY A 293 -9.66 3.12 9.38
N ILE A 294 -10.36 2.56 8.39
CA ILE A 294 -10.31 2.99 7.00
C ILE A 294 -11.64 3.64 6.61
N VAL A 295 -11.59 4.88 6.10
CA VAL A 295 -12.73 5.57 5.49
C VAL A 295 -12.68 5.34 3.98
N THR A 296 -13.68 4.66 3.43
CA THR A 296 -13.66 4.14 2.05
C THR A 296 -15.06 4.03 1.46
N ALA A 297 -15.15 3.71 0.16
CA ALA A 297 -16.41 3.40 -0.51
C ALA A 297 -17.14 2.27 0.23
N ALA A 298 -18.42 2.51 0.49
CA ALA A 298 -19.31 1.58 1.16
C ALA A 298 -20.67 1.56 0.45
N MET A 299 -21.24 0.39 0.32
CA MET A 299 -22.56 0.16 -0.27
C MET A 299 -23.54 -0.18 0.85
N ALA A 300 -24.52 0.69 1.10
CA ALA A 300 -25.59 0.46 2.06
C ALA A 300 -26.83 -0.06 1.34
N TYR A 301 -27.37 -1.17 1.82
CA TYR A 301 -28.59 -1.77 1.27
C TYR A 301 -29.82 -0.99 1.74
N ASP A 302 -30.83 -0.88 0.88
CA ASP A 302 -32.04 -0.10 1.19
C ASP A 302 -32.98 -0.85 2.15
N GLY A 303 -33.20 -2.15 1.95
CA GLY A 303 -34.16 -2.95 2.73
C GLY A 303 -33.56 -3.91 3.76
N GLN A 304 -32.27 -3.77 4.07
CA GLN A 304 -31.62 -4.53 5.14
C GLN A 304 -30.47 -3.75 5.79
N PRO A 305 -30.22 -3.94 7.09
CA PRO A 305 -29.23 -3.16 7.82
C PRO A 305 -27.79 -3.66 7.59
N LEU A 306 -27.43 -3.85 6.32
CA LEU A 306 -26.13 -4.32 5.86
C LEU A 306 -25.37 -3.21 5.14
N ILE A 307 -24.05 -3.20 5.31
CA ILE A 307 -23.13 -2.28 4.64
C ILE A 307 -21.91 -3.09 4.18
N ASP A 308 -21.68 -3.12 2.87
CA ASP A 308 -20.46 -3.68 2.29
C ASP A 308 -19.42 -2.55 2.16
N HIS A 309 -18.29 -2.64 2.85
CA HIS A 309 -17.17 -1.71 2.68
C HIS A 309 -16.14 -2.29 1.73
N PHE A 310 -15.47 -1.45 0.93
CA PHE A 310 -14.50 -1.91 -0.08
C PHE A 310 -13.11 -1.28 0.10
N THR A 311 -12.06 -2.07 -0.05
CA THR A 311 -10.66 -1.60 -0.14
C THR A 311 -10.01 -2.10 -1.43
N CYS A 312 -9.02 -1.36 -1.95
CA CYS A 312 -8.42 -1.61 -3.26
C CYS A 312 -7.44 -2.78 -3.20
N LEU A 313 -7.75 -3.87 -3.90
CA LEU A 313 -6.81 -4.96 -4.16
C LEU A 313 -6.02 -4.71 -5.44
N SER A 314 -6.60 -4.11 -6.47
CA SER A 314 -5.89 -3.73 -7.70
C SER A 314 -6.72 -2.69 -8.45
N PRO A 315 -6.27 -2.16 -9.60
CA PRO A 315 -7.11 -1.29 -10.43
C PRO A 315 -8.44 -1.94 -10.87
N THR A 316 -8.53 -3.28 -10.83
CA THR A 316 -9.70 -4.05 -11.26
C THR A 316 -10.25 -4.97 -10.18
N GLU A 317 -9.74 -4.91 -8.94
CA GLU A 317 -10.19 -5.79 -7.86
C GLU A 317 -10.33 -5.03 -6.54
N VAL A 318 -11.36 -5.38 -5.77
CA VAL A 318 -11.57 -4.84 -4.43
C VAL A 318 -11.87 -5.94 -3.43
N LEU A 319 -11.35 -5.79 -2.21
CA LEU A 319 -11.73 -6.60 -1.07
C LEU A 319 -12.95 -5.95 -0.42
N GLY A 320 -14.03 -6.70 -0.31
CA GLY A 320 -15.24 -6.30 0.39
C GLY A 320 -15.34 -6.95 1.78
N VAL A 321 -15.87 -6.21 2.76
CA VAL A 321 -16.30 -6.76 4.05
C VAL A 321 -17.73 -6.30 4.35
N MET A 322 -18.59 -7.27 4.65
CA MET A 322 -19.97 -7.02 5.03
C MET A 322 -20.07 -6.76 6.53
N THR A 323 -20.68 -5.64 6.88
CA THR A 323 -20.91 -5.18 8.24
C THR A 323 -22.38 -4.77 8.42
N GLY A 324 -22.75 -4.35 9.62
CA GLY A 324 -24.10 -3.92 9.94
C GLY A 324 -24.78 -4.77 11.00
N ARG A 325 -26.06 -4.49 11.23
CA ARG A 325 -26.85 -5.23 12.22
C ARG A 325 -27.13 -6.62 11.65
N ASP A 326 -26.82 -7.66 12.41
CA ASP A 326 -26.97 -9.05 11.97
C ASP A 326 -26.14 -9.39 10.72
N ALA A 327 -25.03 -8.68 10.48
CA ALA A 327 -24.08 -9.04 9.43
C ALA A 327 -23.19 -10.21 9.85
N ALA A 328 -22.80 -10.27 11.14
CA ALA A 328 -21.87 -11.25 11.66
C ALA A 328 -22.51 -12.63 11.91
N ASP A 329 -21.77 -13.70 11.66
CA ASP A 329 -22.12 -15.09 12.00
C ASP A 329 -21.31 -15.55 13.21
N GLY A 330 -21.87 -15.33 14.40
CA GLY A 330 -21.10 -15.37 15.64
C GLY A 330 -20.15 -14.16 15.72
N ASP A 331 -18.85 -14.43 15.74
CA ASP A 331 -17.77 -13.45 15.73
C ASP A 331 -17.19 -13.18 14.32
N ARG A 332 -17.74 -13.83 13.28
CA ARG A 332 -17.19 -13.79 11.92
C ARG A 332 -17.89 -12.75 11.05
N LEU A 333 -17.11 -11.91 10.40
CA LEU A 333 -17.58 -11.06 9.31
C LEU A 333 -17.46 -11.79 7.97
N TYR A 334 -18.29 -11.40 7.00
CA TYR A 334 -18.22 -11.95 5.65
C TYR A 334 -17.29 -11.11 4.78
N TYR A 335 -16.24 -11.74 4.27
CA TYR A 335 -15.35 -11.13 3.29
C TYR A 335 -15.60 -11.69 1.89
N LEU A 336 -15.45 -10.82 0.90
CA LEU A 336 -15.61 -11.12 -0.52
C LEU A 336 -14.57 -10.39 -1.36
N VAL A 337 -14.31 -10.87 -2.56
CA VAL A 337 -13.55 -10.13 -3.59
C VAL A 337 -14.50 -9.82 -4.71
N LEU A 338 -14.40 -8.60 -5.25
CA LEU A 338 -15.03 -8.23 -6.50
C LEU A 338 -13.94 -7.98 -7.54
N GLU A 339 -14.11 -8.56 -8.73
CA GLU A 339 -13.27 -8.34 -9.90
C GLU A 339 -14.09 -7.63 -10.98
N LYS A 340 -13.56 -6.54 -11.53
CA LYS A 340 -14.22 -5.73 -12.55
C LYS A 340 -14.24 -6.51 -13.86
N VAL A 341 -15.43 -6.65 -14.44
CA VAL A 341 -15.62 -7.37 -15.70
C VAL A 341 -16.12 -6.42 -16.79
N ALA A 342 -16.02 -6.86 -18.05
CA ALA A 342 -16.63 -6.14 -19.15
C ALA A 342 -18.16 -6.02 -18.92
N ASP A 343 -18.74 -4.90 -19.34
CA ASP A 343 -20.17 -4.71 -19.23
C ASP A 343 -20.92 -5.76 -20.06
N ARG A 344 -21.98 -6.32 -19.46
CA ARG A 344 -22.89 -7.28 -20.08
C ARG A 344 -24.32 -6.84 -19.81
N PRO A 345 -25.29 -7.19 -20.67
CA PRO A 345 -26.69 -6.99 -20.36
C PRO A 345 -27.05 -7.66 -19.03
N VAL A 346 -27.71 -6.91 -18.14
CA VAL A 346 -28.25 -7.41 -16.89
C VAL A 346 -29.73 -7.03 -16.84
N GLU A 347 -30.59 -8.04 -16.79
CA GLU A 347 -32.04 -7.86 -16.74
C GLU A 347 -32.52 -7.64 -15.30
N THR A 348 -33.70 -7.06 -15.13
CA THR A 348 -34.35 -7.02 -13.81
C THR A 348 -35.17 -8.31 -13.67
N GLY A 349 -34.91 -9.09 -12.62
CA GLY A 349 -35.58 -10.36 -12.35
C GLY A 349 -36.78 -10.26 -11.42
#